data_AF-A0AAJ6F2R7-F1
#
_entry.id   AF-A0AAJ6F2R7-F1
#
_cell.length_a   1.000
_cell.length_b   1.000
_cell.length_c   1.000
_cell.angle_alpha   90.00
_cell.angle_beta   90.00
_cell.angle_gamma   90.00
#
_symmetry.space_group_name_H-M   'P 1'
#
loop_
_entity.id
_entity.type
_entity.pdbx_description
1 polymer ?
#
loop_
_entity_poly.entity_id
_entity_poly.type
_entity_poly.pdbx_seq_one_letter_code
_entity_poly.pdbx_strand_id
1 'polypeptide(L)' 'MDETAIEISLTPQMVIAIIRSQDLWPIDKKAPEGFFDVQEKIGQALAENPAARAAVKSIEDSAS' A
#
# COMPACT_ATOMS: atom_id res chain seq x y z
N MET A 1 -15.94 16.44 0.78
CA MET A 1 -15.69 15.05 0.37
C MET A 1 -15.89 15.01 -1.12
N ASP A 2 -14.91 14.53 -1.87
CA ASP A 2 -15.03 14.35 -3.32
C ASP A 2 -16.03 13.21 -3.55
N GLU A 3 -17.16 13.49 -4.20
CA GLU A 3 -18.28 12.54 -4.39
C GLU A 3 -17.88 11.31 -5.23
N THR A 4 -16.65 11.28 -5.74
CA THR A 4 -16.07 10.20 -6.53
C THR A 4 -15.07 9.31 -5.77
N ALA A 5 -14.73 9.65 -4.52
CA ALA A 5 -13.76 8.89 -3.74
C ALA A 5 -14.29 7.50 -3.34
N ILE A 6 -13.47 6.47 -3.54
CA ILE A 6 -13.77 5.09 -3.16
C ILE A 6 -13.05 4.76 -1.85
N GLU A 7 -13.80 4.36 -0.83
CA GLU A 7 -13.24 3.83 0.42
C GLU A 7 -13.14 2.31 0.38
N ILE A 8 -11.96 1.78 0.69
CA ILE A 8 -11.71 0.35 0.80
C ILE A 8 -10.98 0.04 2.12
N SER A 9 -11.32 -1.09 2.73
CA SER A 9 -10.60 -1.64 3.88
C SER A 9 -9.57 -2.67 3.42
N LEU A 10 -8.31 -2.47 3.78
CA LEU A 10 -7.22 -3.37 3.44
C LEU A 10 -6.75 -4.14 4.67
N THR A 11 -6.51 -5.44 4.53
CA THR A 11 -5.79 -6.20 5.55
C THR A 11 -4.28 -5.94 5.43
N PRO A 12 -3.49 -6.17 6.49
CA PRO A 12 -2.04 -6.06 6.41
C PRO A 12 -1.42 -6.90 5.28
N GLN A 13 -1.95 -8.09 5.00
CA GLN A 13 -1.50 -8.94 3.89
C GLN A 13 -1.78 -8.31 2.52
N MET A 14 -2.94 -7.67 2.35
CA MET A 14 -3.28 -6.97 1.11
C MET A 14 -2.37 -5.77 0.88
N VAL A 15 -2.05 -5.02 1.95
CA VAL A 15 -1.10 -3.91 1.90
C VAL A 15 0.27 -4.39 1.37
N ILE A 16 0.79 -5.49 1.93
CA ILE A 16 2.08 -6.06 1.50
C ILE A 16 2.00 -6.50 0.02
N ALA A 17 0.91 -7.16 -0.38
CA ALA A 17 0.74 -7.59 -1.76
C ALA A 17 0.74 -6.41 -2.75
N ILE A 18 0.08 -5.30 -2.41
CA ILE A 18 0.06 -4.08 -3.23
C ILE A 18 1.46 -3.47 -3.31
N ILE A 19 2.13 -3.25 -2.18
CA ILE A 19 3.48 -2.64 -2.13
C ILE A 19 4.47 -3.48 -2.95
N ARG A 20 4.50 -4.81 -2.75
CA ARG A 20 5.37 -5.71 -3.52
C ARG A 20 5.07 -5.68 -5.02
N SER A 21 3.80 -5.55 -5.39
CA SER A 21 3.42 -5.43 -6.81
C SER A 21 3.94 -4.12 -7.42
N GLN A 22 4.01 -3.04 -6.63
CA GLN A 22 4.56 -1.76 -7.04
C GLN A 22 6.09 -1.78 -7.13
N ASP A 23 6.78 -2.41 -6.17
CA ASP A 23 8.24 -2.56 -6.17
C ASP A 23 8.75 -3.40 -7.36
N LEU A 24 7.93 -4.34 -7.83
CA LEU A 24 8.23 -5.19 -9.00
C LEU A 24 7.80 -4.56 -10.33
N TRP A 25 7.34 -3.31 -10.35
CA TRP A 25 6.91 -2.66 -11.58
C TRP A 25 8.10 -2.46 -12.55
N PRO A 26 7.98 -2.86 -13.83
CA PRO A 26 9.10 -2.74 -14.77
C PRO A 26 9.50 -1.27 -15.01
N ILE A 27 10.79 -0.97 -14.87
CA ILE A 27 11.36 0.37 -15.04
C ILE A 27 11.18 0.94 -16.45
N ASP A 28 11.10 0.07 -17.46
CA ASP A 28 10.90 0.42 -18.86
C ASP A 28 9.43 0.69 -19.22
N LYS A 29 8.50 0.49 -18.26
CA LYS A 29 7.07 0.72 -18.47
C LYS A 29 6.58 1.92 -17.70
N LYS A 30 5.86 2.79 -18.40
CA LYS A 30 5.10 3.88 -17.76
C LYS A 30 4.06 3.28 -16.80
N ALA A 31 4.11 3.67 -15.54
CA ALA A 31 3.10 3.31 -14.55
C ALA A 31 1.74 3.96 -14.90
N PRO A 32 0.62 3.29 -14.62
CA PRO A 32 -0.72 3.88 -14.75
C PRO A 32 -0.84 5.17 -13.92
N GLU A 33 -1.82 6.00 -14.28
CA GLU A 33 -2.17 7.16 -13.48
C GLU A 33 -2.63 6.72 -12.07
N GLY A 34 -2.22 7.47 -11.04
CA GLY A 34 -2.53 7.15 -9.65
C GLY A 34 -1.74 5.98 -9.05
N PHE A 35 -0.86 5.32 -9.82
CA PHE A 35 -0.15 4.11 -9.35
C PHE A 35 0.73 4.38 -8.12
N PHE A 36 1.53 5.44 -8.15
CA PHE A 36 2.36 5.84 -7.00
C PHE A 36 1.57 6.59 -5.93
N ASP A 37 0.47 7.25 -6.30
CA ASP A 37 -0.42 7.93 -5.34
C ASP A 37 -1.06 6.93 -4.37
N VAL A 38 -1.41 5.73 -4.84
CA VAL A 38 -1.89 4.64 -3.98
C VAL A 38 -0.81 4.22 -2.98
N GLN A 39 0.45 4.14 -3.41
CA GLN A 39 1.57 3.80 -2.52
C GLN A 39 1.73 4.86 -1.42
N GLU A 40 1.66 6.15 -1.80
CA GLU A 40 1.74 7.26 -0.85
C GLU A 40 0.58 7.24 0.15
N LYS A 41 -0.66 7.03 -0.32
CA LYS A 41 -1.84 6.94 0.54
C LYS A 41 -1.77 5.78 1.52
N ILE A 42 -1.27 4.61 1.08
CA ILE A 42 -1.02 3.48 1.97
C ILE A 42 0.04 3.87 3.02
N GLY A 43 1.14 4.51 2.60
CA GLY A 43 2.18 4.99 3.51
C GLY A 43 1.65 5.96 4.57
N GLN A 44 0.81 6.92 4.17
CA GLN A 44 0.14 7.85 5.08
C GLN A 44 -0.81 7.12 6.05
N ALA A 45 -1.65 6.21 5.56
CA ALA A 45 -2.56 5.44 6.39
C ALA A 45 -1.83 4.59 7.45
N LEU A 46 -0.66 4.02 7.11
CA LEU A 46 0.18 3.30 8.07
C LEU A 46 0.88 4.24 9.05
N ALA A 47 1.27 5.44 8.63
CA ALA A 47 1.86 6.43 9.53
C ALA A 47 0.86 6.93 10.58
N GLU A 48 -0.40 7.10 10.18
CA GLU A 48 -1.51 7.51 11.05
C GLU A 48 -2.05 6.38 11.94
N ASN A 49 -1.77 5.11 11.58
CA ASN A 49 -2.20 3.93 12.34
C ASN A 49 -1.00 3.05 12.76
N PRO A 50 -0.39 3.33 13.94
CA PRO A 50 0.76 2.57 14.44
C PRO A 50 0.50 1.07 14.62
N ALA A 51 -0.74 0.68 14.97
CA ALA A 51 -1.09 -0.73 15.14
C ALA A 51 -1.12 -1.48 13.79
N ALA A 52 -1.71 -0.86 12.76
CA ALA A 52 -1.69 -1.40 11.41
C ALA A 52 -0.26 -1.51 10.87
N ARG A 53 0.56 -0.48 11.10
CA ARG A 53 1.99 -0.49 10.74
C ARG A 53 2.76 -1.63 11.41
N ALA A 54 2.54 -1.86 12.70
CA ALA A 54 3.16 -2.96 13.42
C ALA A 54 2.72 -4.34 12.88
N ALA A 55 1.44 -4.48 12.52
CA ALA A 55 0.92 -5.71 11.94
C ALA A 55 1.52 -6.01 10.55
N VAL A 56 1.62 -5.00 9.67
CA VAL A 56 2.28 -5.12 8.37
C VAL A 56 3.73 -5.56 8.56
N LYS A 57 4.48 -4.83 9.41
CA LYS A 57 5.90 -5.14 9.68
C LYS A 57 6.11 -6.57 10.20
N SER A 58 5.27 -7.01 11.14
CA SER A 58 5.36 -8.37 11.72
C SER A 58 5.22 -9.47 10.65
N ILE A 59 4.34 -9.27 9.68
CA ILE A 59 4.14 -10.22 8.58
C ILE A 59 5.33 -10.21 7.62
N GLU A 60 5.86 -9.03 7.29
CA GLU A 60 7.05 -8.91 6.45
C GLU A 60 8.27 -9.59 7.07
N ASP A 61 8.49 -9.38 8.37
CA ASP A 61 9.58 -10.00 9.14
C ASP A 61 9.40 -11.53 9.24
N SER A 62 8.16 -12.05 9.21
CA SER A 62 7.87 -13.50 9.23
C SER A 62 8.00 -14.19 7.87
N ALA A 63 8.02 -13.42 6.78
CA ALA A 63 8.12 -13.92 5.41
C ALA A 63 9.55 -13.83 4.84
N SER A 64 10.51 -13.37 5.65
CA SER A 64 11.94 -13.24 5.34
C SER A 64 12.75 -14.37 5.98
#